data_AF-A0A4V3QYZ8-F1
#
_entry.id   AF-A0A4V3QYZ8-F1
#
_cell.length_a   1.000
_cell.length_b   1.000
_cell.length_c   1.000
_cell.angle_alpha   90.00
_cell.angle_beta   90.00
_cell.angle_gamma   90.00
#
_symmetry.space_group_name_H-M   'P 1'
#
loop_
_entity.id
_entity.type
_entity.pdbx_description
1 polymer ?
#
loop_
_entity_poly.entity_id
_entity_poly.type
_entity_poly.pdbx_seq_one_letter_code
_entity_poly.pdbx_strand_id
1 'polypeptide(L)'
;MPRPLTLLLAAPLLLSAGGAALAADQKVTVVSAGSEQAIKLGKTVISRPFGAELVDHLSVVGSYTLRDARLHLIRGKSGVECPARYAVIVARPGQEPVVTESFGTCSAAARPQLRRGVFTVAMPATATGGPLVRYHYANGRMHAPAAALTQGAGTIGAAAPLASVCRSANAIDPADQAQALDTFERDWPKAYRRAGTLKRVQLGQSEMRRLVTDLACMSSWPIGERRVPELATPLFRSQRHREAAFAALESIQRDPDTEANLKAVARSFSAEMRYRIALDPPL
;
A
#
# COMPACT_ATOMS: atom_id res chain seq x y z
N MET A 1 -16.27 31.86 -80.83
CA MET A 1 -17.06 31.56 -79.62
C MET A 1 -16.09 31.15 -78.52
N PRO A 2 -15.91 31.99 -77.47
CA PRO A 2 -14.94 31.74 -76.42
C PRO A 2 -15.53 30.78 -75.37
N ARG A 3 -14.77 29.75 -74.98
CA ARG A 3 -15.07 28.89 -73.83
C ARG A 3 -14.18 29.30 -72.65
N PRO A 4 -14.73 29.36 -71.42
CA PRO A 4 -14.09 30.01 -70.29
C PRO A 4 -13.07 29.11 -69.58
N LEU A 5 -12.18 29.80 -68.86
CA LEU A 5 -11.22 29.33 -67.87
C LEU A 5 -11.75 28.21 -66.97
N THR A 6 -10.88 27.24 -66.65
CA THR A 6 -10.90 26.58 -65.35
C THR A 6 -9.47 26.52 -64.83
N LEU A 7 -9.09 27.53 -64.05
CA LEU A 7 -7.89 27.55 -63.24
C LEU A 7 -8.08 26.53 -62.10
N LEU A 8 -7.35 25.41 -62.16
CA LEU A 8 -7.17 24.52 -61.02
C LEU A 8 -6.17 25.18 -60.05
N LEU A 9 -6.69 25.83 -59.02
CA LEU A 9 -5.94 26.23 -57.83
C LEU A 9 -5.44 24.96 -57.12
N ALA A 10 -4.16 24.64 -57.29
CA ALA A 10 -3.46 23.71 -56.43
C ALA A 10 -3.23 24.39 -55.07
N ALA A 11 -4.09 24.07 -54.10
CA ALA A 11 -3.87 24.45 -52.71
C ALA A 11 -2.63 23.74 -52.17
N PRO A 12 -1.63 24.43 -51.60
CA PRO A 12 -0.57 23.78 -50.86
C PRO A 12 -1.19 23.26 -49.56
N LEU A 13 -1.35 21.94 -49.46
CA LEU A 13 -1.55 21.25 -48.18
C LEU A 13 -0.32 21.53 -47.31
N LEU A 14 -0.45 22.55 -46.47
CA LEU A 14 0.39 22.76 -45.29
C LEU A 14 0.18 21.55 -44.37
N LEU A 15 0.91 20.48 -44.62
CA LEU A 15 1.12 19.42 -43.66
C LEU A 15 1.92 20.02 -42.51
N SER A 16 1.20 20.38 -41.45
CA SER A 16 1.70 20.72 -40.12
C SER A 16 2.47 19.54 -39.51
N ALA A 17 3.63 19.21 -40.09
CA ALA A 17 4.60 18.27 -39.55
C ALA A 17 5.45 19.00 -38.51
N GLY A 18 4.95 19.12 -37.27
CA GLY A 18 5.70 19.84 -36.25
C GLY A 18 5.05 19.89 -34.88
N GLY A 19 4.52 18.76 -34.38
CA GLY A 19 3.91 18.74 -33.03
C GLY A 19 4.25 17.54 -32.16
N ALA A 20 4.74 16.43 -32.72
CA ALA A 20 4.74 15.15 -32.01
C ALA A 20 6.08 14.73 -31.38
N ALA A 21 7.10 15.60 -31.33
CA ALA A 21 8.46 15.21 -30.91
C ALA A 21 8.97 15.86 -29.60
N LEU A 22 8.16 16.66 -28.88
CA LEU A 22 8.67 17.45 -27.73
C LEU A 22 8.22 16.96 -26.34
N ALA A 23 7.42 15.89 -26.24
CA ALA A 23 7.04 15.33 -24.93
C ALA A 23 8.10 14.39 -24.34
N ALA A 24 9.09 13.98 -25.14
CA ALA A 24 9.95 12.85 -24.79
C ALA A 24 11.03 13.17 -23.74
N ASP A 25 11.28 14.43 -23.36
CA ASP A 25 12.33 14.75 -22.39
C ASP A 25 11.99 15.93 -21.47
N GLN A 26 10.79 15.93 -20.89
CA GLN A 26 10.44 16.94 -19.89
C GLN A 26 11.27 16.72 -18.62
N LYS A 27 12.21 17.65 -18.38
CA LYS A 27 13.05 17.68 -17.18
C LYS A 27 12.17 17.91 -15.95
N VAL A 28 12.20 16.95 -15.02
CA VAL A 28 11.56 17.08 -13.70
C VAL A 28 12.50 17.79 -12.74
N THR A 29 12.01 18.80 -12.03
CA THR A 29 12.81 19.59 -11.07
C THR A 29 11.99 19.94 -9.83
N VAL A 30 12.65 20.04 -8.68
CA VAL A 30 12.05 20.61 -7.47
C VAL A 30 12.17 22.13 -7.57
N VAL A 31 11.06 22.83 -7.33
CA VAL A 31 11.00 24.30 -7.32
C VAL A 31 10.30 24.78 -6.05
N SER A 32 10.50 26.03 -5.67
CA SER A 32 9.70 26.66 -4.61
C SER A 32 8.38 27.18 -5.19
N ALA A 33 7.27 26.93 -4.50
CA ALA A 33 5.95 27.47 -4.80
C ALA A 33 5.38 28.12 -3.53
N GLY A 34 5.60 29.43 -3.37
CA GLY A 34 5.30 30.12 -2.12
C GLY A 34 6.23 29.66 -0.99
N SER A 35 5.66 29.23 0.13
CA SER A 35 6.38 28.68 1.29
C SER A 35 6.65 27.18 1.20
N GLU A 36 6.19 26.50 0.15
CA GLU A 36 6.29 25.04 0.00
C GLU A 36 7.20 24.65 -1.19
N GLN A 37 7.63 23.39 -1.21
CA GLN A 37 8.32 22.80 -2.36
C GLN A 37 7.32 22.12 -3.30
N ALA A 38 7.53 22.28 -4.59
CA ALA A 38 6.71 21.72 -5.66
C ALA A 38 7.57 20.97 -6.69
N ILE A 39 6.92 20.13 -7.51
CA ILE A 39 7.57 19.50 -8.65
C ILE A 39 7.16 20.21 -9.93
N LYS A 40 8.14 20.76 -10.65
CA LYS A 40 7.95 21.29 -12.00
C LYS A 40 8.30 20.21 -13.02
N LEU A 41 7.36 19.92 -13.91
CA LEU A 41 7.49 19.01 -15.04
C LEU A 41 7.07 19.74 -16.31
N GLY A 42 8.05 20.18 -17.11
CA GLY A 42 7.78 21.03 -18.26
C GLY A 42 7.12 22.35 -17.87
N LYS A 43 5.88 22.55 -18.32
CA LYS A 43 5.04 23.73 -17.99
C LYS A 43 4.15 23.51 -16.77
N THR A 44 4.00 22.28 -16.30
CA THR A 44 3.12 21.92 -15.18
C THR A 44 3.88 22.05 -13.86
N VAL A 45 3.23 22.62 -12.85
CA VAL A 45 3.73 22.71 -11.47
C VAL A 45 2.78 21.92 -10.56
N ILE A 46 3.33 20.95 -9.85
CA ILE A 46 2.60 20.07 -8.93
C ILE A 46 3.00 20.47 -7.51
N SER A 47 2.16 21.28 -6.86
CA SER A 47 2.50 21.88 -5.55
C SER A 47 2.43 20.89 -4.39
N ARG A 48 1.64 19.82 -4.50
CA ARG A 48 1.45 18.84 -3.42
C ARG A 48 1.42 17.39 -3.95
N PRO A 49 2.57 16.82 -4.33
CA PRO A 49 2.62 15.45 -4.85
C PRO A 49 2.21 14.38 -3.82
N PHE A 50 2.07 14.73 -2.55
CA PHE A 50 1.61 13.85 -1.47
C PHE A 50 0.23 14.24 -0.90
N GLY A 51 -0.52 15.09 -1.61
CA GLY A 51 -1.87 15.50 -1.17
C GLY A 51 -1.86 16.22 0.18
N ALA A 52 -2.69 15.75 1.12
CA ALA A 52 -2.83 16.33 2.46
C ALA A 52 -1.60 16.09 3.37
N GLU A 53 -0.72 15.17 3.00
CA GLU A 53 0.45 14.79 3.80
C GLU A 53 1.53 15.88 3.73
N LEU A 54 2.01 16.31 4.89
CA LEU A 54 3.08 17.31 4.99
C LEU A 54 4.45 16.63 4.84
N VAL A 55 5.29 17.18 3.96
CA VAL A 55 6.68 16.77 3.75
C VAL A 55 7.57 18.01 3.79
N ASP A 56 8.68 17.92 4.51
CA ASP A 56 9.61 19.02 4.72
C ASP A 56 10.49 19.27 3.49
N HIS A 57 10.85 18.19 2.77
CA HIS A 57 11.72 18.26 1.60
C HIS A 57 11.33 17.26 0.51
N LEU A 58 11.37 17.72 -0.74
CA LEU A 58 11.18 16.94 -1.94
C LEU A 58 12.51 16.66 -2.63
N SER A 59 12.61 15.49 -3.24
CA SER A 59 13.75 15.11 -4.09
C SER A 59 13.29 14.19 -5.21
N VAL A 60 13.88 14.37 -6.40
CA VAL A 60 13.69 13.43 -7.51
C VAL A 60 14.71 12.30 -7.36
N VAL A 61 14.24 11.08 -7.16
CA VAL A 61 15.09 9.89 -7.02
C VAL A 61 15.59 9.40 -8.37
N GLY A 62 14.73 9.43 -9.38
CA GLY A 62 15.06 8.97 -10.72
C GLY A 62 13.90 9.10 -11.70
N SER A 63 14.20 8.96 -12.98
CA SER A 63 13.23 8.99 -14.08
C SER A 63 13.38 7.74 -14.94
N TYR A 64 12.27 7.13 -15.35
CA TYR A 64 12.22 5.84 -16.02
C TYR A 64 11.22 5.88 -17.17
N THR A 65 11.56 5.31 -18.32
CA THR A 65 10.66 5.23 -19.47
C THR A 65 9.97 3.87 -19.50
N LEU A 66 8.65 3.84 -19.38
CA LEU A 66 7.83 2.64 -19.43
C LEU A 66 6.83 2.75 -20.59
N ARG A 67 7.09 2.03 -21.69
CA ARG A 67 6.28 2.07 -22.92
C ARG A 67 6.09 3.51 -23.41
N ASP A 68 4.87 4.02 -23.34
CA ASP A 68 4.41 5.35 -23.77
C ASP A 68 4.40 6.38 -22.63
N ALA A 69 4.87 6.02 -21.44
CA ALA A 69 4.88 6.87 -20.26
C ALA A 69 6.30 7.09 -19.71
N ARG A 70 6.53 8.27 -19.15
CA ARG A 70 7.72 8.59 -18.34
C ARG A 70 7.31 8.65 -16.87
N LEU A 71 7.99 7.86 -16.05
CA LEU A 71 7.76 7.73 -14.62
C LEU A 71 8.86 8.49 -13.87
N HIS A 72 8.48 9.42 -13.00
CA HIS A 72 9.42 10.13 -12.13
C HIS A 72 9.16 9.72 -10.68
N LEU A 73 10.15 9.08 -10.06
CA LEU A 73 10.08 8.69 -8.66
C LEU A 73 10.46 9.88 -7.78
N ILE A 74 9.52 10.35 -6.97
CA ILE A 74 9.70 11.47 -6.05
C ILE A 74 9.77 10.92 -4.64
N ARG A 75 10.72 11.43 -3.84
CA ARG A 75 10.82 11.19 -2.41
C ARG A 75 10.46 12.46 -1.66
N GLY A 76 9.49 12.38 -0.78
CA GLY A 76 9.19 13.35 0.26
C GLY A 76 9.83 12.91 1.57
N LYS A 77 10.55 13.82 2.23
CA LYS A 77 11.08 13.61 3.57
C LYS A 77 10.11 14.22 4.58
N SER A 78 9.65 13.44 5.55
CA SER A 78 8.89 13.93 6.71
C SER A 78 9.73 13.80 7.99
N GLY A 79 9.30 14.45 9.08
CA GLY A 79 10.01 14.47 10.37
C GLY A 79 10.32 13.11 11.01
N VAL A 80 10.73 13.17 12.29
CA VAL A 80 11.49 12.14 13.02
C VAL A 80 10.87 10.74 13.12
N GLU A 81 9.57 10.56 12.95
CA GLU A 81 8.92 9.25 13.19
C GLU A 81 8.93 8.30 11.98
N CYS A 82 8.96 8.79 10.74
CA CYS A 82 9.04 7.94 9.54
C CYS A 82 9.48 8.80 8.33
N PRO A 83 10.79 8.88 8.05
CA PRO A 83 11.31 10.04 7.35
C PRO A 83 11.18 10.00 5.83
N ALA A 84 10.64 8.95 5.21
CA ALA A 84 10.61 8.84 3.75
C ALA A 84 9.27 8.36 3.22
N ARG A 85 8.71 9.14 2.29
CA ARG A 85 7.52 8.80 1.49
C ARG A 85 7.88 8.90 0.03
N TYR A 86 7.24 8.09 -0.81
CA TYR A 86 7.49 8.05 -2.24
C TYR A 86 6.20 8.18 -3.03
N ALA A 87 6.27 8.84 -4.18
CA ALA A 87 5.18 8.91 -5.14
C ALA A 87 5.76 8.83 -6.55
N VAL A 88 4.98 8.35 -7.52
CA VAL A 88 5.37 8.35 -8.93
C VAL A 88 4.55 9.40 -9.67
N ILE A 89 5.22 10.30 -10.38
CA ILE A 89 4.58 11.16 -11.36
C ILE A 89 4.65 10.46 -12.71
N VAL A 90 3.50 10.24 -13.33
CA VAL A 90 3.32 9.59 -14.62
C VAL A 90 3.06 10.66 -15.66
N ALA A 91 3.98 10.83 -16.60
CA ALA A 91 3.86 11.76 -17.71
C ALA A 91 3.63 10.99 -19.01
N ARG A 92 2.55 11.28 -19.73
CA ARG A 92 2.32 10.77 -21.08
C ARG A 92 2.30 11.92 -22.09
N PRO A 93 2.74 11.70 -23.34
CA PRO A 93 2.63 12.71 -24.38
C PRO A 93 1.21 13.23 -24.53
N GLY A 94 1.04 14.56 -24.46
CA GLY A 94 -0.25 15.23 -24.64
C GLY A 94 -1.25 15.06 -23.50
N GLN A 95 -0.88 14.43 -22.38
CA GLN A 95 -1.75 14.28 -21.21
C GLN A 95 -1.19 15.08 -20.03
N GLU A 96 -2.09 15.51 -19.13
CA GLU A 96 -1.68 16.09 -17.85
C GLU A 96 -0.96 15.03 -17.00
N PRO A 97 0.16 15.37 -16.35
CA PRO A 97 0.86 14.45 -15.46
C PRO A 97 -0.03 13.99 -14.31
N VAL A 98 -0.04 12.68 -14.03
CA VAL A 98 -0.82 12.08 -12.93
C VAL A 98 0.13 11.65 -11.82
N VAL A 99 -0.22 11.95 -10.57
CA VAL A 99 0.53 11.49 -9.39
C VAL A 99 -0.13 10.25 -8.81
N THR A 100 0.63 9.20 -8.53
CA THR A 100 0.11 8.03 -7.82
C THR A 100 -0.15 8.35 -6.35
N GLU A 101 -0.95 7.52 -5.69
CA GLU A 101 -0.96 7.48 -4.22
C GLU A 101 0.46 7.32 -3.65
N SER A 102 0.66 7.89 -2.46
CA SER A 102 1.92 7.77 -1.75
C SER A 102 2.17 6.33 -1.31
N PHE A 103 3.44 5.92 -1.32
CA PHE A 103 3.86 4.58 -0.93
C PHE A 103 5.24 4.63 -0.27
N GLY A 104 5.64 3.53 0.34
CA GLY A 104 6.97 3.36 0.91
C GLY A 104 6.96 2.82 2.33
N THR A 105 8.11 2.95 2.97
CA THR A 105 8.43 2.45 4.31
C THR A 105 9.12 3.56 5.08
N CYS A 106 9.48 3.34 6.35
CA CYS A 106 10.32 4.30 7.08
C CYS A 106 11.80 4.31 6.65
N SER A 107 12.18 3.56 5.62
CA SER A 107 13.51 3.59 5.04
C SER A 107 13.63 4.60 3.90
N ALA A 108 14.68 5.42 3.94
CA ALA A 108 15.05 6.29 2.83
C ALA A 108 15.83 5.55 1.71
N ALA A 109 16.15 4.27 1.88
CA ALA A 109 17.02 3.49 1.01
C ALA A 109 16.26 2.79 -0.13
N ALA A 110 15.51 3.56 -0.93
CA ALA A 110 14.80 3.05 -2.09
C ALA A 110 15.72 2.68 -3.25
N ARG A 111 15.45 1.50 -3.83
CA ARG A 111 16.15 0.88 -4.95
C ARG A 111 15.16 0.68 -6.10
N PRO A 112 14.94 1.71 -6.94
CA PRO A 112 14.12 1.59 -8.13
C PRO A 112 14.78 0.73 -9.20
N GLN A 113 13.98 -0.06 -9.92
CA GLN A 113 14.41 -0.92 -11.02
C GLN A 113 13.33 -0.99 -12.09
N LEU A 114 13.72 -0.82 -13.36
CA LEU A 114 12.90 -1.10 -14.52
C LEU A 114 13.48 -2.31 -15.25
N ARG A 115 12.76 -3.44 -15.25
CA ARG A 115 13.19 -4.66 -15.96
C ARG A 115 12.02 -5.28 -16.72
N ARG A 116 12.25 -5.66 -17.98
CA ARG A 116 11.25 -6.32 -18.85
C ARG A 116 9.90 -5.58 -18.90
N GLY A 117 9.93 -4.24 -18.92
CA GLY A 117 8.71 -3.41 -18.94
C GLY A 117 7.91 -3.43 -17.63
N VAL A 118 8.53 -3.80 -16.51
CA VAL A 118 7.93 -3.69 -15.17
C VAL A 118 8.77 -2.74 -14.35
N PHE A 119 8.16 -1.64 -13.87
CA PHE A 119 8.80 -0.73 -12.94
C PHE A 119 8.54 -1.18 -11.51
N THR A 120 9.60 -1.31 -10.72
CA THR A 120 9.55 -1.76 -9.34
C THR A 120 10.40 -0.87 -8.46
N VAL A 121 10.05 -0.75 -7.19
CA VAL A 121 10.83 -0.03 -6.18
C VAL A 121 10.96 -0.93 -4.97
N ALA A 122 12.19 -1.26 -4.58
CA ALA A 122 12.47 -2.06 -3.38
C ALA A 122 13.12 -1.21 -2.30
N MET A 123 12.73 -1.32 -1.04
CA MET A 123 13.34 -0.59 0.08
C MET A 123 13.27 -1.41 1.37
N PRO A 124 14.22 -1.26 2.31
CA PRO A 124 14.14 -1.91 3.62
C PRO A 124 12.84 -1.53 4.36
N ALA A 125 12.33 -2.41 5.22
CA ALA A 125 11.10 -2.15 5.95
C ALA A 125 11.20 -1.00 6.98
N THR A 126 12.38 -0.76 7.56
CA THR A 126 12.60 0.25 8.60
C THR A 126 13.80 1.15 8.30
N ALA A 127 13.93 2.25 9.04
CA ALA A 127 15.08 3.15 8.97
C ALA A 127 16.40 2.43 9.34
N THR A 128 16.35 1.47 10.26
CA THR A 128 17.50 0.66 10.70
C THR A 128 17.79 -0.53 9.78
N GLY A 129 16.96 -0.77 8.76
CA GLY A 129 17.14 -1.85 7.79
C GLY A 129 15.95 -2.83 7.74
N GLY A 130 16.23 -4.13 7.68
CA GLY A 130 15.21 -5.17 7.62
C GLY A 130 14.89 -5.66 6.19
N PRO A 131 13.84 -6.49 6.06
CA PRO A 131 13.50 -7.13 4.78
C PRO A 131 13.10 -6.10 3.72
N LEU A 132 13.44 -6.39 2.45
CA LEU A 132 13.08 -5.53 1.34
C LEU A 132 11.58 -5.64 1.02
N VAL A 133 10.86 -4.53 1.17
CA VAL A 133 9.50 -4.36 0.66
C VAL A 133 9.58 -3.92 -0.79
N ARG A 134 8.85 -4.60 -1.69
CA ARG A 134 8.88 -4.33 -3.12
C ARG A 134 7.53 -3.85 -3.62
N TYR A 135 7.50 -2.65 -4.18
CA TYR A 135 6.34 -2.09 -4.86
C TYR A 135 6.52 -2.26 -6.37
N HIS A 136 5.43 -2.45 -7.11
CA HIS A 136 5.46 -2.51 -8.57
C HIS A 136 4.39 -1.59 -9.15
N TYR A 137 4.71 -0.96 -10.27
CA TYR A 137 3.79 -0.09 -10.96
C TYR A 137 2.93 -0.87 -11.95
N ALA A 138 1.62 -0.75 -11.83
CA ALA A 138 0.66 -1.29 -12.79
C ALA A 138 -0.62 -0.45 -12.81
N ASN A 139 -1.22 -0.27 -13.99
CA ASN A 139 -2.52 0.40 -14.16
C ASN A 139 -2.58 1.80 -13.49
N GLY A 140 -1.52 2.59 -13.60
CA GLY A 140 -1.50 3.95 -13.04
C GLY A 140 -1.33 4.02 -11.52
N ARG A 141 -1.10 2.89 -10.84
CA ARG A 141 -0.91 2.85 -9.38
C ARG A 141 0.36 2.10 -9.01
N MET A 142 0.92 2.47 -7.86
CA MET A 142 1.94 1.68 -7.20
C MET A 142 1.24 0.64 -6.35
N HIS A 143 1.40 -0.62 -6.74
CA HIS A 143 0.91 -1.74 -5.97
C HIS A 143 2.03 -2.15 -5.02
N ALA A 144 1.72 -2.11 -3.73
CA ALA A 144 2.39 -3.02 -2.80
C ALA A 144 2.19 -4.46 -3.33
N PRO A 145 3.05 -5.42 -2.96
CA PRO A 145 2.68 -6.80 -3.20
C PRO A 145 1.28 -6.97 -2.61
N ALA A 146 0.31 -7.46 -3.39
CA ALA A 146 -0.90 -8.00 -2.79
C ALA A 146 -0.40 -8.92 -1.67
N ALA A 147 -0.95 -8.78 -0.45
CA ALA A 147 -0.81 -9.85 0.51
C ALA A 147 -1.31 -11.08 -0.23
N ALA A 148 -0.39 -11.94 -0.66
CA ALA A 148 -0.77 -13.15 -1.37
C ALA A 148 -1.74 -13.83 -0.40
N LEU A 149 -3.01 -13.93 -0.78
CA LEU A 149 -3.83 -15.01 -0.27
C LEU A 149 -3.03 -16.25 -0.65
N THR A 150 -2.33 -16.81 0.33
CA THR A 150 -1.28 -17.81 0.17
C THR A 150 -1.87 -19.05 -0.51
N GLN A 151 -1.79 -19.07 -1.84
CA GLN A 151 -1.91 -20.30 -2.60
C GLN A 151 -0.54 -20.98 -2.62
N GLY A 152 -0.44 -22.06 -1.84
CA GLY A 152 0.28 -23.30 -2.15
C GLY A 152 1.74 -23.22 -2.61
N ALA A 153 2.61 -23.86 -1.81
CA ALA A 153 3.89 -24.47 -2.19
C ALA A 153 4.95 -23.54 -2.81
N GLY A 154 5.84 -23.04 -1.94
CA GLY A 154 7.08 -22.38 -2.33
C GLY A 154 7.42 -21.23 -1.40
N THR A 155 8.43 -21.40 -0.56
CA THR A 155 8.93 -20.42 0.41
C THR A 155 9.24 -19.06 -0.22
N ILE A 156 8.44 -18.04 0.09
CA ILE A 156 8.81 -16.60 0.06
C ILE A 156 8.02 -15.90 1.18
N GLY A 157 8.77 -15.25 2.09
CA GLY A 157 8.25 -14.65 3.32
C GLY A 157 7.31 -13.46 3.11
N ALA A 158 6.28 -13.42 3.95
CA ALA A 158 5.25 -12.40 3.97
C ALA A 158 5.79 -11.05 4.42
N ALA A 159 5.53 -10.01 3.62
CA ALA A 159 5.55 -8.63 4.09
C ALA A 159 4.46 -8.48 5.17
N ALA A 160 4.84 -7.93 6.31
CA ALA A 160 3.90 -7.41 7.30
C ALA A 160 3.08 -6.26 6.67
N PRO A 161 1.90 -5.92 7.22
CA PRO A 161 1.35 -4.61 6.95
C PRO A 161 2.30 -3.65 7.67
N LEU A 162 2.05 -2.37 7.51
CA LEU A 162 2.36 -1.46 8.58
C LEU A 162 1.91 -2.12 9.90
N ALA A 163 2.69 -2.01 10.98
CA ALA A 163 2.15 -2.28 12.31
C ALA A 163 0.75 -1.68 12.31
N SER A 164 -0.27 -2.53 12.43
CA SER A 164 -1.65 -2.08 12.47
C SER A 164 -1.67 -1.13 13.64
N VAL A 165 -1.57 0.18 13.35
CA VAL A 165 -1.68 1.21 14.36
C VAL A 165 -3.05 0.93 14.90
N CYS A 166 -3.07 0.33 16.08
CA CYS A 166 -4.27 -0.23 16.67
C CYS A 166 -5.06 0.98 17.12
N ARG A 167 -5.74 1.61 16.17
CA ARG A 167 -6.48 2.84 16.39
C ARG A 167 -7.67 2.45 17.26
N SER A 168 -7.80 3.15 18.37
CA SER A 168 -8.97 3.00 19.22
C SER A 168 -10.22 3.29 18.41
N ALA A 169 -11.34 2.68 18.79
CA ALA A 169 -12.64 2.91 18.15
C ALA A 169 -13.01 4.40 18.09
N ASN A 170 -12.49 5.21 19.02
CA ASN A 170 -12.78 6.66 19.06
C ASN A 170 -11.93 7.48 18.07
N ALA A 171 -10.93 6.87 17.43
CA ALA A 171 -10.01 7.54 16.51
C ALA A 171 -10.33 7.30 15.03
N ILE A 172 -11.41 6.56 14.73
CA ILE A 172 -11.88 6.26 13.37
C ILE A 172 -13.35 6.63 13.30
N ASP A 173 -13.79 7.24 12.21
CA ASP A 173 -15.22 7.52 12.01
C ASP A 173 -16.05 6.23 12.03
N PRO A 174 -17.25 6.20 12.63
CA PRO A 174 -18.09 5.00 12.66
C PRO A 174 -18.40 4.40 11.28
N ALA A 175 -18.53 5.21 10.23
CA ALA A 175 -18.76 4.73 8.88
C ALA A 175 -17.52 4.02 8.31
N ASP A 176 -16.32 4.55 8.57
CA ASP A 176 -15.06 3.93 8.17
C ASP A 176 -14.82 2.61 8.93
N GLN A 177 -15.20 2.53 10.21
CA GLN A 177 -15.15 1.28 10.97
C GLN A 177 -16.05 0.21 10.37
N ALA A 178 -17.30 0.58 10.03
CA ALA A 178 -18.26 -0.33 9.41
C ALA A 178 -17.75 -0.81 8.04
N GLN A 179 -17.24 0.10 7.19
CA GLN A 179 -16.69 -0.27 5.89
C GLN A 179 -15.46 -1.17 5.98
N ALA A 180 -14.58 -0.93 6.96
CA ALA A 180 -13.42 -1.76 7.21
C ALA A 180 -13.82 -3.16 7.69
N LEU A 181 -14.83 -3.27 8.55
CA LEU A 181 -15.39 -4.56 9.00
C LEU A 181 -16.06 -5.32 7.85
N ASP A 182 -16.89 -4.66 7.04
CA ASP A 182 -17.52 -5.28 5.87
C ASP A 182 -16.49 -5.80 4.86
N THR A 183 -15.43 -5.01 4.65
CA THR A 183 -14.32 -5.42 3.78
C THR A 183 -13.57 -6.62 4.36
N PHE A 184 -13.28 -6.60 5.66
CA PHE A 184 -12.68 -7.73 6.35
C PHE A 184 -13.54 -8.99 6.22
N GLU A 185 -14.86 -8.92 6.45
CA GLU A 185 -15.73 -10.09 6.36
C GLU A 185 -15.81 -10.69 4.96
N ARG A 186 -15.97 -9.81 3.97
CA ARG A 186 -16.01 -10.19 2.55
C ARG A 186 -14.72 -10.87 2.13
N ASP A 187 -13.59 -10.29 2.52
CA ASP A 187 -12.27 -10.72 2.08
C ASP A 187 -11.65 -11.77 3.01
N TRP A 188 -12.32 -12.09 4.14
CA TRP A 188 -11.87 -13.10 5.10
C TRP A 188 -11.69 -14.46 4.41
N PRO A 189 -10.46 -15.01 4.39
CA PRO A 189 -10.14 -16.17 3.57
C PRO A 189 -11.05 -17.35 3.89
N LYS A 190 -11.64 -17.96 2.86
CA LYS A 190 -12.49 -19.16 3.03
C LYS A 190 -11.75 -20.27 3.78
N ALA A 191 -10.43 -20.38 3.59
CA ALA A 191 -9.59 -21.34 4.28
C ALA A 191 -9.57 -21.14 5.81
N TYR A 192 -9.79 -19.92 6.31
CA TYR A 192 -9.71 -19.59 7.73
C TYR A 192 -11.07 -19.72 8.42
N ARG A 193 -12.16 -19.84 7.65
CA ARG A 193 -13.54 -19.94 8.17
C ARG A 193 -13.84 -21.26 8.88
N ARG A 194 -13.05 -22.32 8.63
CA ARG A 194 -13.27 -23.65 9.21
C ARG A 194 -11.95 -24.28 9.64
N ALA A 195 -11.96 -24.97 10.78
CA ALA A 195 -10.76 -25.64 11.30
C ALA A 195 -10.20 -26.68 10.31
N GLY A 196 -11.08 -27.41 9.61
CA GLY A 196 -10.68 -28.43 8.63
C GLY A 196 -9.90 -27.88 7.43
N THR A 197 -10.26 -26.70 6.92
CA THR A 197 -9.55 -26.06 5.80
C THR A 197 -8.27 -25.38 6.27
N LEU A 198 -8.27 -24.84 7.49
CA LEU A 198 -7.13 -24.13 8.06
C LEU A 198 -5.94 -25.06 8.33
N LYS A 199 -6.15 -26.36 8.56
CA LYS A 199 -5.07 -27.36 8.73
C LYS A 199 -4.09 -27.41 7.56
N ARG A 200 -4.54 -27.03 6.35
CA ARG A 200 -3.75 -27.01 5.11
C ARG A 200 -3.00 -25.70 4.89
N VAL A 201 -3.30 -24.68 5.69
CA VAL A 201 -2.66 -23.36 5.62
C VAL A 201 -1.40 -23.40 6.47
N GLN A 202 -0.30 -22.92 5.90
CA GLN A 202 0.93 -22.68 6.63
C GLN A 202 1.02 -21.19 6.95
N LEU A 203 1.05 -20.86 8.24
CA LEU A 203 1.20 -19.49 8.74
C LEU A 203 2.59 -19.35 9.35
N GLY A 204 3.38 -18.40 8.86
CA GLY A 204 4.66 -18.06 9.48
C GLY A 204 4.47 -17.36 10.82
N GLN A 205 5.50 -17.30 11.68
CA GLN A 205 5.42 -16.63 12.98
C GLN A 205 5.09 -15.13 12.85
N SER A 206 5.72 -14.43 11.88
CA SER A 206 5.45 -13.01 11.61
C SER A 206 4.04 -12.79 11.06
N GLU A 207 3.55 -13.70 10.22
CA GLU A 207 2.20 -13.68 9.67
C GLU A 207 1.15 -13.94 10.75
N MET A 208 1.39 -14.90 11.64
CA MET A 208 0.55 -15.16 12.80
C MET A 208 0.47 -13.91 13.71
N ARG A 209 1.62 -13.30 14.03
CA ARG A 209 1.65 -12.07 14.83
C ARG A 209 0.90 -10.93 14.15
N ARG A 210 1.07 -10.72 12.84
CA ARG A 210 0.24 -9.76 12.10
C ARG A 210 -1.24 -10.08 12.31
N LEU A 211 -1.65 -11.29 11.93
CA LEU A 211 -3.04 -11.69 11.89
C LEU A 211 -3.74 -11.48 13.23
N VAL A 212 -3.12 -11.92 14.34
CA VAL A 212 -3.74 -11.76 15.66
C VAL A 212 -3.74 -10.31 16.15
N THR A 213 -2.78 -9.49 15.70
CA THR A 213 -2.80 -8.03 15.95
C THR A 213 -3.99 -7.38 15.24
N ASP A 214 -4.16 -7.65 13.94
CA ASP A 214 -5.27 -7.10 13.14
C ASP A 214 -6.62 -7.50 13.73
N LEU A 215 -6.78 -8.79 14.08
CA LEU A 215 -7.98 -9.30 14.73
C LEU A 215 -8.25 -8.64 16.08
N ALA A 216 -7.22 -8.51 16.94
CA ALA A 216 -7.37 -7.86 18.23
C ALA A 216 -7.82 -6.40 18.07
N CYS A 217 -7.20 -5.66 17.14
CA CYS A 217 -7.56 -4.27 16.89
C CYS A 217 -8.98 -4.10 16.38
N MET A 218 -9.39 -4.88 15.37
CA MET A 218 -10.75 -4.81 14.84
C MET A 218 -11.79 -5.27 15.87
N SER A 219 -11.44 -6.23 16.75
CA SER A 219 -12.33 -6.66 17.84
C SER A 219 -12.57 -5.59 18.91
N SER A 220 -11.80 -4.50 18.92
CA SER A 220 -12.05 -3.39 19.87
C SER A 220 -13.11 -2.40 19.42
N TRP A 221 -13.57 -2.52 18.17
CA TRP A 221 -14.58 -1.63 17.61
C TRP A 221 -15.99 -2.11 17.96
N PRO A 222 -16.97 -1.22 18.18
CA PRO A 222 -18.32 -1.57 18.64
C PRO A 222 -19.04 -2.64 17.80
N ILE A 223 -18.77 -2.74 16.50
CA ILE A 223 -19.35 -3.78 15.63
C ILE A 223 -18.43 -5.01 15.53
N GLY A 224 -17.12 -4.81 15.69
CA GLY A 224 -16.10 -5.86 15.60
C GLY A 224 -16.02 -6.75 16.83
N GLU A 225 -16.42 -6.26 18.01
CA GLU A 225 -16.31 -6.95 19.30
C GLU A 225 -16.92 -8.35 19.33
N ARG A 226 -18.06 -8.54 18.65
CA ARG A 226 -18.70 -9.85 18.55
C ARG A 226 -18.21 -10.62 17.34
N ARG A 227 -18.11 -9.92 16.20
CA ARG A 227 -18.00 -10.53 14.89
C ARG A 227 -16.60 -11.01 14.55
N VAL A 228 -15.59 -10.26 14.96
CA VAL A 228 -14.19 -10.62 14.73
C VAL A 228 -13.80 -11.88 15.54
N PRO A 229 -14.12 -12.00 16.85
CA PRO A 229 -13.89 -13.24 17.58
C PRO A 229 -14.62 -14.47 17.00
N GLU A 230 -15.85 -14.31 16.50
CA GLU A 230 -16.56 -15.40 15.81
C GLU A 230 -15.77 -15.92 14.60
N LEU A 231 -15.33 -15.02 13.72
CA LEU A 231 -14.57 -15.37 12.52
C LEU A 231 -13.16 -15.90 12.84
N ALA A 232 -12.57 -15.46 13.95
CA ALA A 232 -11.27 -15.91 14.44
C ALA A 232 -11.34 -17.27 15.16
N THR A 233 -12.50 -17.70 15.66
CA THR A 233 -12.64 -18.93 16.46
C THR A 233 -12.00 -20.17 15.82
N PRO A 234 -12.12 -20.46 14.51
CA PRO A 234 -11.45 -21.60 13.88
C PRO A 234 -9.92 -21.57 14.00
N LEU A 235 -9.29 -20.38 14.00
CA LEU A 235 -7.85 -20.21 14.18
C LEU A 235 -7.42 -20.68 15.57
N PHE A 236 -8.12 -20.22 16.60
CA PHE A 236 -7.81 -20.53 18.00
C PHE A 236 -8.27 -21.94 18.41
N ARG A 237 -9.24 -22.54 17.71
CA ARG A 237 -9.59 -23.96 17.91
C ARG A 237 -8.65 -24.94 17.23
N SER A 238 -7.94 -24.51 16.18
CA SER A 238 -7.04 -25.39 15.42
C SER A 238 -5.90 -25.95 16.29
N GLN A 239 -5.78 -27.27 16.37
CA GLN A 239 -4.66 -27.94 17.05
C GLN A 239 -3.29 -27.48 16.51
N ARG A 240 -3.20 -27.15 15.22
CA ARG A 240 -1.94 -26.74 14.58
C ARG A 240 -1.53 -25.31 14.92
N HIS A 241 -2.50 -24.40 15.04
CA HIS A 241 -2.25 -22.96 15.05
C HIS A 241 -2.56 -22.29 16.39
N ARG A 242 -3.32 -22.96 17.27
CA ARG A 242 -3.76 -22.43 18.57
C ARG A 242 -2.62 -21.87 19.40
N GLU A 243 -1.59 -22.67 19.63
CA GLU A 243 -0.45 -22.27 20.48
C GLU A 243 0.29 -21.07 19.89
N ALA A 244 0.56 -21.10 18.58
CA ALA A 244 1.20 -20.00 17.88
C ALA A 244 0.37 -18.70 17.93
N ALA A 245 -0.95 -18.80 17.81
CA ALA A 245 -1.85 -17.64 17.89
C ALA A 245 -1.85 -17.00 19.29
N PHE A 246 -1.93 -17.83 20.35
CA PHE A 246 -1.87 -17.32 21.73
C PHE A 246 -0.47 -16.79 22.09
N ALA A 247 0.60 -17.47 21.67
CA ALA A 247 1.97 -17.01 21.89
C ALA A 247 2.24 -15.68 21.18
N ALA A 248 1.66 -15.45 20.00
CA ALA A 248 1.76 -14.19 19.31
C ALA A 248 1.06 -13.05 20.08
N LEU A 249 -0.14 -13.28 20.62
CA LEU A 249 -0.82 -12.31 21.47
C LEU A 249 -0.02 -12.02 22.75
N GLU A 250 0.49 -13.06 23.42
CA GLU A 250 1.32 -12.90 24.62
C GLU A 250 2.62 -12.15 24.35
N SER A 251 3.24 -12.39 23.20
CA SER A 251 4.44 -11.67 22.76
C SER A 251 4.16 -10.16 22.61
N ILE A 252 3.01 -9.76 22.07
CA ILE A 252 2.59 -8.34 21.98
C ILE A 252 2.42 -7.74 23.39
N GLN A 253 1.87 -8.51 24.32
CA GLN A 253 1.59 -8.04 25.68
C GLN A 253 2.86 -7.81 26.52
N ARG A 254 3.92 -8.57 26.25
CA ARG A 254 5.20 -8.52 26.97
C ARG A 254 6.25 -7.62 26.33
N ASP A 255 6.07 -7.26 25.07
CA ASP A 255 7.01 -6.45 24.30
C ASP A 255 7.09 -5.01 24.87
N PRO A 256 8.25 -4.56 25.38
CA PRO A 256 8.37 -3.24 26.01
C PRO A 256 8.06 -2.09 25.03
N ASP A 257 8.37 -2.27 23.75
CA ASP A 257 8.24 -1.24 22.72
C ASP A 257 6.83 -1.16 22.13
N THR A 258 5.95 -2.10 22.49
CA THR A 258 4.54 -2.08 22.05
C THR A 258 3.74 -1.03 22.85
N GLU A 259 2.95 -0.25 22.13
CA GLU A 259 2.04 0.77 22.69
C GLU A 259 1.08 0.20 23.74
N ALA A 260 0.78 1.00 24.76
CA ALA A 260 -0.12 0.60 25.85
C ALA A 260 -1.52 0.21 25.38
N ASN A 261 -2.06 0.92 24.37
CA ASN A 261 -3.36 0.59 23.79
C ASN A 261 -3.33 -0.81 23.18
N LEU A 262 -2.36 -1.07 22.28
CA LEU A 262 -2.23 -2.38 21.63
C LEU A 262 -2.06 -3.53 22.64
N LYS A 263 -1.29 -3.32 23.72
CA LYS A 263 -1.19 -4.29 24.82
C LYS A 263 -2.54 -4.59 25.46
N ALA A 264 -3.36 -3.57 25.73
CA ALA A 264 -4.67 -3.74 26.32
C ALA A 264 -5.62 -4.52 25.39
N VAL A 265 -5.64 -4.18 24.10
CA VAL A 265 -6.49 -4.88 23.13
C VAL A 265 -6.08 -6.33 22.95
N ALA A 266 -4.78 -6.61 22.87
CA ALA A 266 -4.26 -7.96 22.77
C ALA A 266 -4.60 -8.81 24.02
N ARG A 267 -4.62 -8.21 25.22
CA ARG A 267 -5.06 -8.88 26.46
C ARG A 267 -6.55 -9.22 26.41
N SER A 268 -7.38 -8.23 26.07
CA SER A 268 -8.84 -8.40 26.00
C SER A 268 -9.21 -9.47 24.98
N PHE A 269 -8.68 -9.37 23.76
CA PHE A 269 -8.93 -10.34 22.70
C PHE A 269 -8.41 -11.75 23.07
N SER A 270 -7.24 -11.85 23.70
CA SER A 270 -6.74 -13.14 24.19
C SER A 270 -7.67 -13.77 25.25
N ALA A 271 -8.26 -12.97 26.12
CA ALA A 271 -9.20 -13.46 27.14
C ALA A 271 -10.51 -13.94 26.49
N GLU A 272 -11.06 -13.14 25.57
CA GLU A 272 -12.28 -13.48 24.81
C GLU A 272 -12.10 -14.77 24.01
N MET A 273 -10.97 -14.94 23.32
CA MET A 273 -10.71 -16.17 22.57
C MET A 273 -10.56 -17.38 23.49
N ARG A 274 -9.94 -17.24 24.68
CA ARG A 274 -9.87 -18.31 25.69
C ARG A 274 -11.26 -18.69 26.20
N TYR A 275 -12.11 -17.72 26.46
CA TYR A 275 -13.49 -17.95 26.87
C TYR A 275 -14.28 -18.72 25.79
N ARG A 276 -14.21 -18.29 24.53
CA ARG A 276 -14.92 -18.93 23.41
C ARG A 276 -14.48 -20.36 23.09
N ILE A 277 -13.19 -20.68 23.26
CA ILE A 277 -12.71 -22.05 23.06
C ILE A 277 -13.07 -22.95 24.26
N ALA A 278 -13.27 -22.39 25.45
CA ALA A 278 -13.66 -23.14 26.63
C ALA A 278 -15.16 -23.49 26.63
N LEU A 279 -16.01 -22.59 26.12
CA LEU A 279 -17.47 -22.81 26.07
C LEU A 279 -17.93 -23.95 25.15
N ASP A 280 -17.10 -24.34 24.18
CA ASP A 280 -17.52 -25.22 23.11
C ASP A 280 -16.28 -26.01 22.64
N PRO A 281 -15.90 -27.04 23.44
CA PRO A 281 -14.64 -27.77 23.28
C PRO A 281 -14.62 -28.52 21.95
N PRO A 282 -13.44 -28.71 21.34
CA PRO A 282 -13.33 -29.46 20.09
C PRO A 282 -13.86 -30.89 20.29
N LEU A 283 -14.78 -31.32 19.44
CA LEU A 283 -15.12 -32.74 19.22
C LEU A 283 -13.88 -33.52 18.78
#